data_AF-A0A8T4J235-F1
#
_entry.id   AF-A0A8T4J235-F1
#
_cell.length_a   1.000
_cell.length_b   1.000
_cell.length_c   1.000
_cell.angle_alpha   90.00
_cell.angle_beta   90.00
_cell.angle_gamma   90.00
#
_symmetry.space_group_name_H-M   'P 1'
#
loop_
_entity.id
_entity.type
_entity.pdbx_description
1 polymer ?
#
loop_
_entity_poly.entity_id
_entity_poly.type
_entity_poly.pdbx_seq_one_letter_code
_entity_poly.pdbx_strand_id
1 'polypeptide(L)'
;AGGGLGEEGYRLEVSRKAAVISAPTGAGLFHGVQTLRQLLPAEVESRSERPGPWQVAGGTVTDRPRYAYRSAMLDVSRHFFSVDKVKRYIDQLALYKINTLHLHLSDDQGWR
;
A
#
# COMPACT_ATOMS: atom_id res chain seq x y z
N ALA A 1 -14.03 -0.74 22.15
CA ALA A 1 -12.56 -0.63 21.97
C ALA A 1 -12.29 -0.19 20.53
N GLY A 2 -12.08 1.11 20.28
CA GLY A 2 -12.00 1.61 18.88
C GLY A 2 -11.28 2.94 18.65
N GLY A 3 -10.80 3.63 19.70
CA GLY A 3 -10.26 5.00 19.57
C GLY A 3 -8.77 5.12 19.25
N GLY A 4 -8.00 4.03 19.16
CA GLY A 4 -6.53 4.11 19.13
C GLY A 4 -5.86 4.07 17.75
N LEU A 5 -6.54 3.58 16.71
CA LEU A 5 -5.91 3.30 15.41
C LEU A 5 -6.05 4.45 14.41
N GLY A 6 -7.03 5.33 14.59
CA GLY A 6 -7.34 6.39 13.63
C GLY A 6 -7.86 5.85 12.30
N GLU A 7 -7.90 6.71 11.29
CA GLU A 7 -8.49 6.39 9.98
C GLU A 7 -7.66 5.40 9.16
N GLU A 8 -6.33 5.42 9.31
CA GLU A 8 -5.40 4.67 8.46
C GLU A 8 -4.70 3.51 9.20
N GLY A 9 -4.89 3.38 10.51
CA GLY A 9 -4.27 2.34 11.32
C GLY A 9 -5.02 1.01 11.29
N TYR A 10 -4.30 -0.06 11.60
CA TYR A 10 -4.82 -1.43 11.58
C TYR A 10 -4.13 -2.31 12.63
N ARG A 11 -4.76 -3.46 12.89
CA ARG A 11 -4.17 -4.58 13.61
C ARG A 11 -4.15 -5.80 12.69
N LEU A 12 -3.00 -6.46 12.57
CA LEU A 12 -2.81 -7.73 11.87
C LEU A 12 -2.44 -8.79 12.91
N GLU A 13 -3.22 -9.85 13.00
CA GLU A 13 -3.00 -10.99 13.90
C GLU A 13 -2.83 -12.26 13.09
N VAL A 14 -1.67 -12.90 13.20
CA VAL A 14 -1.32 -14.13 12.49
C VAL A 14 -1.17 -15.25 13.50
N SER A 15 -1.99 -16.28 13.34
CA SER A 15 -1.99 -17.50 14.14
C SER A 15 -1.86 -18.72 13.24
N ARG A 16 -1.76 -19.92 13.84
CA ARG A 16 -1.80 -21.19 13.09
C ARG A 16 -3.11 -21.40 12.33
N LYS A 17 -4.20 -20.71 12.69
CA LYS A 17 -5.53 -20.90 12.10
C LYS A 17 -5.84 -19.89 11.00
N ALA A 18 -5.42 -18.64 11.19
CA ALA A 18 -5.77 -17.54 10.30
C ALA A 18 -4.83 -16.34 10.47
N ALA A 19 -4.76 -15.53 9.41
CA ALA A 19 -4.31 -14.15 9.45
C ALA A 19 -5.55 -13.22 9.38
N VAL A 20 -5.72 -12.35 10.38
CA VAL A 20 -6.88 -11.45 10.50
C VAL A 20 -6.39 -10.01 10.52
N ILE A 21 -6.92 -9.19 9.60
CA ILE A 21 -6.69 -7.74 9.59
C ILE A 21 -7.97 -7.07 10.09
N SER A 22 -7.85 -6.23 11.13
CA SER A 22 -8.93 -5.43 11.67
C SER A 22 -8.57 -3.95 11.63
N ALA A 23 -9.49 -3.10 11.18
CA ALA A 23 -9.30 -1.65 11.14
C ALA A 23 -10.64 -0.89 11.26
N PRO A 24 -10.64 0.38 11.69
CA PRO A 24 -11.85 1.20 11.73
C PRO A 24 -12.40 1.57 10.35
N THR A 25 -11.56 1.58 9.31
CA THR A 25 -11.93 2.00 7.95
C THR A 25 -11.33 1.07 6.89
N GLY A 26 -11.80 1.22 5.65
CA GLY A 26 -11.21 0.54 4.49
C GLY A 26 -9.75 0.91 4.22
N ALA A 27 -9.33 2.14 4.53
CA ALA A 27 -7.93 2.57 4.34
C ALA A 27 -6.99 1.79 5.27
N GLY A 28 -7.38 1.61 6.54
CA GLY A 28 -6.64 0.77 7.47
C GLY A 28 -6.56 -0.69 7.01
N LEU A 29 -7.67 -1.28 6.53
CA LEU A 29 -7.66 -2.63 5.96
C LEU A 29 -6.69 -2.74 4.78
N PHE A 30 -6.72 -1.76 3.87
CA PHE A 30 -5.83 -1.71 2.72
C PHE A 30 -4.36 -1.64 3.13
N HIS A 31 -4.01 -0.80 4.12
CA HIS A 31 -2.65 -0.73 4.68
C HIS A 31 -2.22 -2.04 5.34
N GLY A 32 -3.13 -2.73 6.04
CA GLY A 32 -2.87 -4.05 6.61
C GLY A 32 -2.51 -5.08 5.53
N VAL A 33 -3.16 -5.04 4.37
CA VAL A 33 -2.84 -5.92 3.23
C VAL A 33 -1.44 -5.66 2.71
N GLN A 34 -0.99 -4.40 2.64
CA GLN A 34 0.37 -4.08 2.21
C GLN A 34 1.42 -4.69 3.14
N THR A 35 1.16 -4.70 4.44
CA THR A 35 2.04 -5.38 5.41
C THR A 35 1.99 -6.89 5.28
N LEU A 36 0.80 -7.48 5.09
CA LEU A 36 0.65 -8.93 4.89
C LEU A 36 1.43 -9.41 3.66
N ARG A 37 1.37 -8.67 2.54
CA ARG A 37 2.13 -8.98 1.32
C ARG A 37 3.64 -9.01 1.55
N GLN A 38 4.16 -8.08 2.37
CA GLN A 38 5.60 -8.05 2.71
C GLN A 38 6.03 -9.17 3.68
N LEU A 39 5.09 -9.74 4.44
CA LEU A 39 5.38 -10.88 5.31
C LEU A 39 5.34 -12.23 4.58
N LEU A 40 4.71 -12.27 3.40
CA LEU A 40 4.74 -13.44 2.52
C LEU A 40 6.09 -13.53 1.78
N PRO A 41 6.48 -14.71 1.27
CA PRO A 41 7.63 -14.87 0.39
C PRO A 41 7.49 -14.01 -0.88
N ALA A 42 8.61 -13.56 -1.44
CA ALA A 42 8.63 -12.67 -2.61
C ALA A 42 7.93 -13.26 -3.84
N GLU A 43 7.81 -14.59 -3.91
CA GLU A 43 7.07 -15.34 -4.91
C GLU A 43 5.59 -14.94 -5.01
N VAL A 44 5.01 -14.33 -3.96
CA VAL A 44 3.62 -13.84 -3.97
C VAL A 44 3.38 -12.78 -5.06
N GLU A 45 4.43 -12.08 -5.46
CA GLU A 45 4.38 -11.04 -6.50
C GLU A 45 4.54 -11.61 -7.93
N SER A 46 4.68 -12.93 -8.07
CA SER A 46 4.83 -13.55 -9.38
C SER A 46 3.53 -13.52 -10.18
N ARG A 47 3.66 -13.28 -11.50
CA ARG A 47 2.54 -13.32 -12.45
C ARG A 47 2.18 -14.74 -12.92
N SER A 48 2.98 -15.72 -12.55
CA SER A 48 2.75 -17.14 -12.81
C SER A 48 2.58 -17.87 -11.49
N GLU A 49 1.89 -19.01 -11.51
CA GLU A 49 1.80 -19.87 -10.34
C GLU A 49 3.20 -20.23 -9.82
N ARG A 50 3.36 -20.18 -8.50
CA ARG A 50 4.58 -20.58 -7.81
C ARG A 50 4.26 -21.65 -6.79
N PRO A 51 5.13 -22.65 -6.63
CA PRO A 51 5.00 -23.56 -5.52
C PRO A 51 5.18 -22.76 -4.22
N GLY A 52 4.39 -23.09 -3.21
CA GLY A 52 4.61 -22.58 -1.85
C GLY A 52 5.90 -23.16 -1.23
N PRO A 53 6.05 -23.06 0.10
CA PRO A 53 5.01 -22.77 1.08
C PRO A 53 4.73 -21.26 1.25
N TRP A 54 3.45 -20.89 1.33
CA TRP A 54 2.99 -19.51 1.56
C TRP A 54 2.95 -19.19 3.06
N GLN A 55 4.12 -19.07 3.68
CA GLN A 55 4.22 -18.88 5.13
C GLN A 55 4.19 -17.40 5.51
N VAL A 56 3.58 -17.11 6.65
CA VAL A 56 3.57 -15.78 7.29
C VAL A 56 3.99 -15.98 8.75
N ALA A 57 4.87 -15.11 9.25
CA ALA A 57 5.31 -15.17 10.64
C ALA A 57 4.12 -14.97 11.61
N GLY A 58 4.01 -15.83 12.62
CA GLY A 58 2.98 -15.71 13.66
C GLY A 58 3.25 -14.52 14.59
N GLY A 59 2.19 -13.85 15.05
CA GLY A 59 2.29 -12.71 15.95
C GLY A 59 1.21 -11.66 15.74
N THR A 60 1.41 -10.49 16.34
CA THR A 60 0.49 -9.35 16.25
C THR A 60 1.24 -8.09 15.86
N VAL A 61 0.77 -7.41 14.82
CA VAL A 61 1.21 -6.07 14.41
C VAL A 61 0.09 -5.09 14.70
N THR A 62 0.38 -4.00 15.40
CA THR A 62 -0.51 -2.85 15.54
C THR A 62 0.21 -1.63 14.98
N ASP A 63 -0.31 -1.08 13.89
CA ASP A 63 0.38 -0.05 13.12
C ASP A 63 -0.55 1.12 12.79
N ARG A 64 0.00 2.33 12.79
CA ARG A 64 -0.70 3.57 12.43
C ARG A 64 0.32 4.63 11.99
N PRO A 65 -0.04 5.50 11.03
CA PRO A 65 0.90 6.50 10.56
C PRO A 65 1.22 7.55 11.63
N ARG A 66 2.46 8.03 11.61
CA ARG A 66 2.88 9.19 12.41
C ARG A 66 2.32 10.50 11.84
N TYR A 67 2.27 10.63 10.52
CA TYR A 67 1.80 11.82 9.81
C TYR A 67 0.70 11.46 8.82
N ALA A 68 -0.34 12.30 8.77
CA ALA A 68 -1.50 12.10 7.91
C ALA A 68 -1.20 12.34 6.43
N TYR A 69 -0.21 13.18 6.09
CA TYR A 69 0.13 13.49 4.71
C TYR A 69 1.44 12.80 4.29
N ARG A 70 1.35 11.82 3.38
CA ARG A 70 2.50 11.07 2.85
C ARG A 70 2.38 11.04 1.34
N SER A 71 3.13 11.92 0.67
CA SER A 71 2.99 12.12 -0.78
C SER A 71 4.20 11.68 -1.60
N ALA A 72 3.94 11.29 -2.84
CA ALA A 72 4.92 11.28 -3.91
C ALA A 72 4.44 12.17 -5.05
N MET A 73 5.39 12.80 -5.77
CA MET A 73 5.09 13.65 -6.92
C MET A 73 5.51 12.95 -8.21
N LEU A 74 4.68 13.06 -9.25
CA LEU A 74 5.02 12.66 -10.61
C LEU A 74 4.89 13.86 -11.57
N ASP A 75 5.98 14.18 -12.25
CA ASP A 75 6.01 15.17 -13.33
C ASP A 75 5.61 14.50 -14.65
N VAL A 76 4.46 14.91 -15.19
CA VAL A 76 3.94 14.43 -16.48
C VAL A 76 3.96 15.52 -17.56
N SER A 77 4.45 16.72 -17.23
CA SER A 77 4.57 17.85 -18.14
C SER A 77 5.86 17.76 -18.96
N ARG A 78 7.00 17.50 -18.30
CA ARG A 78 8.32 17.43 -18.94
C ARG A 78 8.45 16.22 -19.85
N HIS A 79 7.96 15.08 -19.40
CA HIS A 79 7.81 13.87 -20.20
C HIS A 79 6.44 13.27 -19.93
N PHE A 80 5.64 13.08 -20.99
CA PHE A 80 4.30 12.54 -20.82
C PHE A 80 4.31 11.05 -20.49
N PHE A 81 3.49 10.67 -19.52
CA PHE A 81 3.22 9.27 -19.15
C PHE A 81 1.76 8.95 -19.46
N SER A 82 1.51 7.82 -20.13
CA SER A 82 0.15 7.35 -20.35
C SER A 82 -0.56 7.04 -19.02
N VAL A 83 -1.90 7.04 -19.03
CA VAL A 83 -2.73 6.68 -17.87
C VAL A 83 -2.28 5.35 -17.23
N ASP A 84 -1.95 4.34 -18.05
CA ASP A 84 -1.49 3.04 -17.54
C ASP A 84 -0.12 3.12 -16.84
N LYS A 85 0.78 3.97 -17.31
CA LYS A 85 2.05 4.21 -16.62
C LYS A 85 1.83 4.93 -15.29
N VAL A 86 0.89 5.88 -15.24
CA VAL A 86 0.52 6.56 -13.99
C VAL A 86 -0.13 5.58 -13.01
N LYS A 87 -1.05 4.71 -13.46
CA LYS A 87 -1.64 3.65 -12.63
C LYS A 87 -0.58 2.70 -12.08
N ARG A 88 0.37 2.25 -12.91
CA ARG A 88 1.50 1.44 -12.46
C ARG A 88 2.32 2.15 -11.37
N TYR A 89 2.52 3.46 -11.49
CA TYR A 89 3.21 4.24 -10.46
C TYR A 89 2.40 4.31 -9.16
N ILE A 90 1.08 4.50 -9.24
CA ILE A 90 0.17 4.42 -8.09
C ILE A 90 0.29 3.07 -7.39
N ASP A 91 0.30 1.96 -8.14
CA ASP A 91 0.44 0.61 -7.57
C ASP A 91 1.75 0.47 -6.79
N GLN A 92 2.84 1.06 -7.28
CA GLN A 92 4.14 1.06 -6.59
C GLN A 92 4.11 1.86 -5.29
N LEU A 93 3.47 3.04 -5.30
CA LEU A 93 3.33 3.89 -4.11
C LEU A 93 2.45 3.23 -3.04
N ALA A 94 1.39 2.53 -3.47
CA ALA A 94 0.46 1.84 -2.59
C ALA A 94 1.17 0.79 -1.70
N LEU A 95 2.20 0.11 -2.21
CA LEU A 95 3.00 -0.86 -1.43
C LEU A 95 3.59 -0.27 -0.15
N TYR A 96 3.82 1.04 -0.13
CA TYR A 96 4.47 1.76 0.97
C TYR A 96 3.51 2.68 1.72
N LYS A 97 2.19 2.50 1.56
CA LYS A 97 1.15 3.26 2.27
C LYS A 97 1.24 4.78 2.04
N ILE A 98 1.76 5.19 0.88
CA ILE A 98 1.66 6.57 0.38
C ILE A 98 0.19 6.83 0.07
N ASN A 99 -0.37 7.90 0.61
CA ASN A 99 -1.80 8.19 0.55
C ASN A 99 -2.14 9.39 -0.32
N THR A 100 -1.14 10.11 -0.82
CA THR A 100 -1.33 11.27 -1.67
C THR A 100 -0.44 11.19 -2.91
N LEU A 101 -1.01 11.38 -4.08
CA LEU A 101 -0.27 11.54 -5.34
C LEU A 101 -0.38 12.98 -5.79
N HIS A 102 0.75 13.67 -5.86
CA HIS A 102 0.85 15.00 -6.44
C HIS A 102 1.19 14.87 -7.93
N LEU A 103 0.26 15.25 -8.81
CA LEU A 103 0.49 15.31 -10.25
C LEU A 103 0.87 16.73 -10.67
N HIS A 104 2.08 16.90 -11.18
CA HIS A 104 2.51 18.14 -11.79
C HIS A 104 2.09 18.12 -13.27
N LEU A 105 0.93 18.73 -13.56
CA LEU A 105 0.20 18.59 -14.83
C LEU A 105 0.57 19.63 -15.90
N SER A 106 1.09 20.78 -15.49
CA SER A 106 1.49 21.84 -16.41
C SER A 106 2.88 22.38 -16.10
N ASP A 107 3.67 22.60 -17.14
CA ASP A 107 4.95 23.30 -17.08
C ASP A 107 5.27 23.93 -18.44
N ASP A 108 6.45 24.55 -18.59
CA ASP A 108 6.84 25.29 -19.80
C ASP A 108 6.73 24.43 -21.08
N GLN A 109 7.07 23.15 -20.97
CA GLN A 109 7.13 22.21 -22.09
C GLN A 109 5.81 21.50 -22.39
N GLY A 110 4.77 21.65 -21.56
CA GLY A 110 3.51 20.96 -21.80
C GLY A 110 2.41 21.14 -20.75
N TRP A 111 1.18 21.06 -21.23
CA TRP A 111 -0.07 21.05 -20.45
C TRP A 111 -0.79 19.71 -20.63
N ARG A 112 -1.24 19.07 -19.55
CA ARG A 112 -1.88 17.74 -19.54
C ARG A 112 -3.24 17.77 -18.84
#